data_AF-B0SM24-F1
#
_entry.id   AF-B0SM24-F1
#
_cell.length_a   1.000
_cell.length_b   1.000
_cell.length_c   1.000
_cell.angle_alpha   90.00
_cell.angle_beta   90.00
_cell.angle_gamma   90.00
#
_symmetry.space_group_name_H-M   'P 1'
#
loop_
_entity.id
_entity.type
_entity.pdbx_description
1 polymer ?
#
loop_
_entity_poly.entity_id
_entity_poly.type
_entity_poly.pdbx_seq_one_letter_code
_entity_poly.pdbx_strand_id
1 'polypeptide(L)'
;MAILIPLVFLFSYFFIRKIWFQLRKIRTVGTIERIELGYIRPNLILPEVKVHYKYYFQSGLYFGSGYLNLSDFLPTEEFHLHLGLGENPILYVGDLEIITEEHIEHYLLSKGGSVFLYLDPIEPYHSRIDTVNLNSITVSSDLL
;
A
#
# COMPACT_ATOMS: atom_id res chain seq x y z
N MET A 1 -13.66 -37.88 35.46
CA MET A 1 -12.54 -36.98 35.79
C MET A 1 -11.33 -37.20 34.87
N ALA A 2 -10.79 -38.42 34.74
CA ALA A 2 -9.55 -38.68 34.00
C ALA A 2 -9.57 -38.34 32.50
N ILE A 3 -10.73 -38.39 31.83
CA ILE A 3 -10.88 -38.08 30.39
C ILE A 3 -11.12 -36.57 30.15
N LEU A 4 -11.66 -35.86 31.15
CA LEU A 4 -12.02 -34.44 31.00
C LEU A 4 -10.77 -33.56 30.93
N ILE A 5 -9.75 -33.88 31.72
CA ILE A 5 -8.49 -33.13 31.80
C ILE A 5 -7.75 -33.13 30.45
N PRO A 6 -7.50 -34.29 29.79
CA PRO A 6 -6.92 -34.32 28.45
C PRO A 6 -7.72 -33.55 27.40
N LEU A 7 -9.06 -33.62 27.47
CA LEU A 7 -9.93 -32.93 26.52
C LEU A 7 -9.81 -31.41 26.66
N VAL A 8 -9.78 -30.90 27.90
CA VAL A 8 -9.58 -29.47 28.19
C VAL A 8 -8.21 -29.01 27.68
N PHE A 9 -7.13 -29.77 27.95
CA PHE A 9 -5.81 -29.43 27.41
C PHE A 9 -5.78 -29.39 25.89
N LEU A 10 -6.46 -30.32 25.23
CA LEU A 10 -6.54 -30.39 23.77
C LEU A 10 -7.31 -29.19 23.19
N PHE A 11 -8.49 -28.87 23.75
CA PHE A 11 -9.26 -27.69 23.35
C PHE A 11 -8.51 -26.39 23.60
N SER A 12 -7.88 -26.23 24.77
CA SER A 12 -7.06 -25.05 25.08
C SER A 12 -5.87 -24.93 24.13
N TYR A 13 -5.19 -26.03 23.82
CA TYR A 13 -4.07 -26.02 22.87
C TYR A 13 -4.51 -25.57 21.48
N PHE A 14 -5.59 -26.14 20.93
CA PHE A 14 -6.11 -25.73 19.62
C PHE A 14 -6.61 -24.30 19.61
N PHE A 15 -7.24 -23.85 20.70
CA PHE A 15 -7.73 -22.47 20.83
C PHE A 15 -6.57 -21.46 20.89
N ILE A 16 -5.56 -21.71 21.73
CA ILE A 16 -4.36 -20.88 21.82
C ILE A 16 -3.62 -20.87 20.48
N ARG A 17 -3.46 -22.03 19.83
CA ARG A 17 -2.84 -22.13 18.51
C ARG A 17 -3.61 -21.30 17.49
N LYS A 18 -4.94 -21.43 17.43
CA LYS A 18 -5.79 -20.65 16.52
C LYS A 18 -5.63 -19.15 16.76
N ILE A 19 -5.71 -18.70 18.01
CA ILE A 19 -5.54 -17.29 18.39
C ILE A 19 -4.15 -16.79 18.00
N TRP A 20 -3.11 -17.57 18.30
CA TRP A 20 -1.73 -17.21 18.00
C TRP A 20 -1.50 -17.04 16.49
N PHE A 21 -2.09 -17.91 15.66
CA PHE A 21 -2.04 -17.77 14.21
C PHE A 21 -2.82 -16.54 13.72
N GLN A 22 -4.01 -16.27 14.25
CA GLN A 22 -4.81 -15.08 13.89
C GLN A 22 -4.13 -13.76 14.32
N LEU A 23 -3.37 -13.77 15.41
CA LEU A 23 -2.64 -12.59 15.88
C LEU A 23 -1.35 -12.35 15.09
N ARG A 24 -0.84 -13.36 14.38
CA ARG A 24 0.44 -13.26 13.65
C ARG A 24 0.23 -12.56 12.32
N LYS A 25 0.14 -11.23 12.35
CA LYS A 25 0.27 -10.42 11.14
C LYS A 25 1.71 -10.49 10.65
N ILE A 26 1.90 -10.90 9.42
CA ILE A 26 3.22 -10.88 8.78
C ILE A 26 3.36 -9.56 8.04
N ARG A 27 4.47 -8.86 8.29
CA ARG A 27 4.84 -7.69 7.50
C ARG A 27 5.68 -8.15 6.31
N THR A 28 5.28 -7.78 5.10
CA THR A 28 6.01 -8.05 3.87
C THR A 28 6.10 -6.80 3.01
N VAL A 29 6.79 -6.89 1.87
CA VAL A 29 6.89 -5.82 0.87
C VAL A 29 6.09 -6.21 -0.37
N GLY A 30 5.33 -5.26 -0.91
CA GLY A 30 4.69 -5.36 -2.22
C GLY A 30 5.16 -4.25 -3.15
N THR A 31 5.30 -4.56 -4.43
CA THR A 31 5.61 -3.59 -5.49
C THR A 31 4.34 -2.86 -5.90
N ILE A 32 4.43 -1.54 -6.05
CA ILE A 32 3.31 -0.74 -6.58
C ILE A 32 3.29 -0.92 -8.10
N GLU A 33 2.12 -1.28 -8.63
CA GLU A 33 1.89 -1.43 -10.07
C GLU A 33 1.21 -0.20 -10.66
N ARG A 34 0.36 0.49 -9.89
CA ARG A 34 -0.39 1.66 -10.34
C ARG A 34 -0.76 2.58 -9.19
N ILE A 35 -0.77 3.89 -9.42
CA ILE A 35 -1.30 4.90 -8.50
C ILE A 35 -2.40 5.69 -9.22
N GLU A 36 -3.61 5.71 -8.65
CA GLU A 36 -4.76 6.45 -9.18
C GLU A 36 -5.08 7.64 -8.26
N LEU A 37 -5.30 8.81 -8.86
CA LEU A 37 -5.70 10.01 -8.13
C LEU A 37 -7.21 9.99 -7.84
N GLY A 38 -7.59 10.40 -6.63
CA GLY A 38 -8.99 10.54 -6.25
C GLY A 38 -9.55 11.92 -6.63
N TYR A 39 -10.70 11.96 -7.31
CA TYR A 39 -11.37 13.21 -7.67
C TYR A 39 -12.80 13.25 -7.13
N ILE A 40 -13.18 14.40 -6.56
CA ILE A 40 -14.57 14.74 -6.28
C ILE A 40 -14.95 15.91 -7.18
N ARG A 41 -15.79 15.63 -8.17
CA ARG A 41 -16.28 16.64 -9.11
C ARG A 41 -17.14 17.69 -8.37
N PRO A 42 -17.09 18.97 -8.76
CA PRO A 42 -16.40 19.47 -9.97
C PRO A 42 -14.91 19.79 -9.77
N ASN A 43 -14.46 20.18 -8.58
CA ASN A 43 -13.18 20.90 -8.43
C ASN A 43 -12.28 20.43 -7.27
N LEU A 44 -12.46 19.22 -6.73
CA LEU A 44 -11.69 18.76 -5.58
C LEU A 44 -10.83 17.52 -5.92
N ILE A 45 -9.54 17.60 -5.62
CA ILE A 45 -8.63 16.44 -5.63
C ILE A 45 -8.46 15.97 -4.20
N LEU A 46 -8.53 14.66 -4.00
CA LEU A 46 -8.30 14.04 -2.71
C LEU A 46 -6.80 13.96 -2.40
N PRO A 47 -6.40 14.18 -1.14
CA PRO A 47 -5.03 13.93 -0.71
C PRO A 47 -4.72 12.42 -0.68
N GLU A 48 -5.75 11.56 -0.63
CA GLU A 48 -5.58 10.12 -0.73
C GLU A 48 -5.44 9.66 -2.18
N VAL A 49 -4.38 8.90 -2.44
CA VAL A 49 -4.16 8.18 -3.69
C VAL A 49 -4.48 6.71 -3.50
N LYS A 50 -5.10 6.12 -4.51
CA LYS A 50 -5.39 4.68 -4.54
C LYS A 50 -4.21 3.95 -5.16
N VAL A 51 -3.63 3.04 -4.40
CA VAL A 51 -2.42 2.31 -4.75
C VAL A 51 -2.77 0.87 -5.05
N HIS A 52 -2.45 0.43 -6.25
CA HIS A 52 -2.53 -0.97 -6.68
C HIS A 52 -1.16 -1.61 -6.53
N TYR A 53 -1.09 -2.76 -5.89
CA TYR A 53 0.18 -3.42 -5.59
C TYR A 53 0.10 -4.93 -5.80
N LYS A 54 1.26 -5.52 -6.04
CA LYS A 54 1.46 -6.97 -6.08
C LYS A 54 2.50 -7.41 -5.07
N TYR A 55 2.35 -8.60 -4.52
CA TYR A 55 3.32 -9.18 -3.59
C TYR A 55 3.38 -10.69 -3.73
N TYR A 56 4.52 -11.25 -3.32
CA TYR A 56 4.75 -12.68 -3.30
C TYR A 56 4.72 -13.20 -1.87
N PHE A 57 3.98 -14.29 -1.66
CA PHE A 57 3.92 -14.97 -0.37
C PHE A 57 3.74 -16.47 -0.58
N GLN A 58 4.58 -17.30 0.06
CA GLN A 58 4.54 -18.77 -0.04
C GLN A 58 4.39 -19.31 -1.48
N SER A 59 5.17 -18.76 -2.42
CA SER A 59 5.14 -19.10 -3.85
C SER A 59 3.88 -18.69 -4.62
N GLY A 60 2.94 -17.99 -3.99
CA GLY A 60 1.80 -17.34 -4.65
C GLY A 60 2.11 -15.89 -5.03
N LEU A 61 1.50 -15.43 -6.13
CA LEU A 61 1.43 -14.01 -6.52
C LEU A 61 0.04 -13.49 -6.18
N TYR A 62 -0.01 -12.41 -5.42
CA TYR A 62 -1.25 -11.78 -4.97
C TYR A 62 -1.27 -10.31 -5.36
N PHE A 63 -2.48 -9.79 -5.50
CA PHE A 63 -2.74 -8.40 -5.84
C PHE A 63 -3.64 -7.79 -4.78
N GLY A 64 -3.45 -6.51 -4.54
CA GLY A 64 -4.25 -5.73 -3.62
C GLY A 64 -4.40 -4.30 -4.09
N SER A 65 -5.33 -3.60 -3.45
CA SER A 65 -5.42 -2.17 -3.56
C SER A 65 -5.70 -1.57 -2.18
N GLY A 66 -5.32 -0.32 -1.99
CA GLY A 66 -5.57 0.42 -0.77
C GLY A 66 -5.37 1.91 -1.00
N TYR A 67 -5.56 2.70 0.04
CA TYR A 67 -5.38 4.13 -0.02
C TYR A 67 -4.18 4.53 0.83
N LEU A 68 -3.39 5.46 0.30
CA LEU A 68 -2.26 6.10 0.97
C LEU A 68 -2.39 7.61 0.80
N ASN A 69 -1.81 8.40 1.71
CA ASN A 69 -1.77 9.83 1.50
C ASN A 69 -0.65 10.17 0.52
N LEU A 70 -0.85 11.18 -0.32
CA LEU A 70 0.18 11.67 -1.22
C LEU A 70 1.42 12.17 -0.46
N SER A 71 1.24 12.68 0.77
CA SER A 71 2.33 13.03 1.68
C SER A 71 3.22 11.85 2.08
N ASP A 72 2.71 10.61 2.04
CA ASP A 72 3.49 9.42 2.40
C ASP A 72 4.59 9.14 1.36
N PHE A 73 4.42 9.62 0.14
CA PHE A 73 5.42 9.57 -0.93
C PHE A 73 6.39 10.75 -0.89
N LEU A 74 5.98 11.87 -0.28
CA LEU A 74 6.69 13.15 -0.29
C LEU A 74 6.91 13.68 1.15
N PRO A 75 7.56 12.90 2.06
CA PRO A 75 7.59 13.23 3.49
C PRO A 75 8.38 14.51 3.84
N THR A 76 9.26 14.97 2.96
CA THR A 76 10.14 16.13 3.18
C THR A 76 9.87 17.28 2.21
N GLU A 77 8.89 17.15 1.32
CA GLU A 77 8.63 18.12 0.24
C GLU A 77 7.28 18.80 0.49
N GLU A 78 7.25 20.13 0.41
CA GLU A 78 5.98 20.87 0.37
C GLU A 78 5.35 20.67 -1.00
N PHE A 79 4.06 20.31 -1.03
CA PHE A 79 3.34 20.06 -2.26
C PHE A 79 1.98 20.75 -2.28
N HIS A 80 1.54 21.10 -3.49
CA HIS A 80 0.20 21.62 -3.74
C HIS A 80 -0.44 20.84 -4.88
N LEU A 81 -1.66 20.35 -4.66
CA LEU A 81 -2.40 19.57 -5.63
C LEU A 81 -3.74 20.25 -5.91
N HIS A 82 -4.01 20.54 -7.18
CA HIS A 82 -5.25 21.21 -7.58
C HIS A 82 -5.64 20.82 -9.02
N LEU A 83 -6.89 21.11 -9.38
CA LEU A 83 -7.38 20.94 -10.75
C LEU A 83 -7.11 22.20 -11.56
N GLY A 84 -6.34 22.04 -12.64
CA GLY A 84 -6.09 23.09 -13.61
C GLY A 84 -7.21 23.21 -14.65
N LEU A 85 -6.92 23.98 -15.70
CA LEU A 85 -7.82 24.12 -16.84
C LEU A 85 -8.04 22.76 -17.53
N GLY A 86 -9.30 22.44 -17.82
CA GLY A 86 -9.67 21.18 -18.47
C GLY A 86 -9.74 19.97 -17.53
N GLU A 87 -9.90 20.18 -16.22
CA GLU A 87 -9.97 19.12 -15.19
C GLU A 87 -8.71 18.25 -15.08
N ASN A 88 -7.57 18.75 -15.55
CA ASN A 88 -6.29 18.05 -15.40
C ASN A 88 -5.73 18.28 -14.00
N PRO A 89 -5.26 17.23 -13.30
CA PRO A 89 -4.54 17.41 -12.05
C PRO A 89 -3.18 18.06 -12.31
N ILE A 90 -2.82 18.98 -11.43
CA ILE A 90 -1.50 19.61 -11.40
C ILE A 90 -0.95 19.46 -9.99
N LEU A 91 0.20 18.80 -9.88
CA LEU A 91 0.98 18.67 -8.67
C LEU A 91 2.18 19.60 -8.75
N TYR A 92 2.26 20.54 -7.81
CA TYR A 92 3.46 21.32 -7.56
C TYR A 92 4.23 20.71 -6.41
N VAL A 93 5.54 20.57 -6.58
CA VAL A 93 6.45 20.12 -5.53
C VAL A 93 7.68 21.03 -5.53
N GLY A 94 7.72 21.97 -4.59
CA GLY A 94 8.65 23.10 -4.68
C GLY A 94 8.47 23.87 -6.00
N ASP A 95 9.55 23.96 -6.78
CA ASP A 95 9.56 24.63 -8.10
C ASP A 95 9.17 23.72 -9.28
N LEU A 96 8.94 22.42 -9.02
CA LEU A 96 8.58 21.45 -10.05
C LEU A 96 7.06 21.43 -10.27
N GLU A 97 6.63 21.64 -11.51
CA GLU A 97 5.24 21.49 -11.94
C GLU A 97 5.06 20.18 -12.74
N ILE A 98 4.12 19.35 -12.29
CA ILE A 98 3.81 18.06 -12.93
C ILE A 98 2.34 18.07 -13.32
N ILE A 99 2.10 17.97 -14.61
CA ILE A 99 0.78 18.10 -15.23
C ILE A 99 0.35 16.73 -15.75
N THR A 100 -0.92 16.38 -15.52
CA THR A 100 -1.58 15.10 -15.84
C THR A 100 -1.37 13.98 -14.84
N GLU A 101 -2.38 13.10 -14.73
CA GLU A 101 -2.39 11.97 -13.80
C GLU A 101 -1.25 10.99 -14.08
N GLU A 102 -0.96 10.72 -15.36
CA GLU A 102 0.11 9.81 -15.78
C GLU A 102 1.50 10.28 -15.30
N HIS A 103 1.81 11.57 -15.47
CA HIS A 103 3.10 12.11 -15.00
C HIS A 103 3.18 12.16 -13.48
N ILE A 104 2.07 12.48 -12.79
CA ILE A 104 2.02 12.45 -11.33
C ILE A 104 2.22 11.03 -10.81
N GLU A 105 1.58 10.04 -11.42
CA GLU A 105 1.77 8.62 -11.10
C GLU A 105 3.25 8.23 -11.26
N HIS A 106 3.85 8.51 -12.41
CA HIS A 106 5.26 8.21 -12.67
C HIS A 106 6.19 8.89 -11.67
N TYR A 107 5.91 10.15 -11.31
CA TYR A 107 6.67 10.87 -10.30
C TYR A 107 6.58 10.22 -8.92
N LEU A 108 5.36 9.88 -8.46
CA LEU A 108 5.16 9.22 -7.17
C LEU A 108 5.83 7.83 -7.12
N LEU A 109 5.74 7.06 -8.21
CA LEU A 109 6.44 5.78 -8.34
C LEU A 109 7.96 5.93 -8.27
N SER A 110 8.51 7.03 -8.80
CA SER A 110 9.94 7.33 -8.70
C SER A 110 10.40 7.64 -7.26
N LYS A 111 9.50 8.13 -6.42
CA LYS A 111 9.77 8.45 -5.00
C LYS A 111 9.57 7.26 -4.07
N GLY A 112 8.67 6.34 -4.42
CA GLY A 112 8.42 5.13 -3.65
C GLY A 112 7.67 4.08 -4.48
N GLY A 113 8.39 3.13 -5.05
CA GLY A 113 7.85 2.07 -5.91
C GLY A 113 7.37 0.81 -5.16
N SER A 114 7.38 0.81 -3.82
CA SER A 114 6.89 -0.33 -3.03
C SER A 114 6.25 0.12 -1.72
N VAL A 115 5.46 -0.77 -1.13
CA VAL A 115 4.73 -0.57 0.13
C VAL A 115 5.00 -1.72 1.10
N PHE A 116 4.99 -1.43 2.38
CA PHE A 116 4.87 -2.45 3.42
C PHE A 116 3.41 -2.87 3.54
N LEU A 117 3.21 -4.17 3.67
CA LEU A 117 1.90 -4.80 3.75
C LEU A 117 1.83 -5.68 5.00
N TYR A 118 0.69 -5.66 5.67
CA TYR A 118 0.32 -6.67 6.65
C TYR A 118 -0.56 -7.74 5.99
N LEU A 119 -0.18 -9.00 6.17
CA LEU A 119 -0.91 -10.16 5.69
C LEU A 119 -1.34 -11.05 6.85
N ASP A 120 -2.51 -11.67 6.72
CA ASP A 120 -2.86 -12.86 7.50
C ASP A 120 -2.26 -14.10 6.79
N PRO A 121 -1.37 -14.88 7.44
CA PRO A 121 -0.80 -16.07 6.84
C PRO A 121 -1.82 -17.17 6.48
N ILE A 122 -3.02 -17.16 7.07
CA ILE A 122 -4.10 -18.11 6.75
C ILE A 122 -4.85 -17.65 5.50
N GLU A 123 -5.09 -16.34 5.39
CA GLU A 123 -5.83 -15.72 4.29
C GLU A 123 -4.92 -14.71 3.58
N PRO A 124 -3.88 -15.19 2.87
CA PRO A 124 -2.82 -14.32 2.36
C PRO A 124 -3.33 -13.29 1.36
N TYR A 125 -4.49 -13.52 0.71
CA TYR A 125 -5.14 -12.58 -0.20
C TYR A 125 -5.71 -11.34 0.52
N HIS A 126 -6.00 -11.42 1.83
CA HIS A 126 -6.39 -10.28 2.64
C HIS A 126 -5.14 -9.52 3.10
N SER A 127 -4.75 -8.56 2.28
CA SER A 127 -3.61 -7.67 2.52
C SER A 127 -4.09 -6.28 2.93
N ARG A 128 -3.32 -5.63 3.82
CA ARG A 128 -3.53 -4.24 4.23
C ARG A 128 -2.26 -3.46 4.05
N ILE A 129 -2.34 -2.32 3.36
CA ILE A 129 -1.23 -1.37 3.26
C ILE A 129 -0.92 -0.81 4.65
N ASP A 130 0.36 -0.81 4.99
CA ASP A 130 0.91 -0.19 6.19
C ASP A 130 1.48 1.20 5.84
N THR A 131 2.57 1.24 5.08
CA THR A 131 3.32 2.46 4.77
C THR A 131 4.03 2.35 3.42
N VAL A 132 4.35 3.48 2.79
CA VAL A 132 5.25 3.53 1.62
C VAL A 132 6.66 3.14 2.06
N ASN A 133 7.32 2.30 1.26
CA ASN A 133 8.72 1.97 1.46
C ASN A 133 9.58 2.89 0.59
N LEU A 134 10.00 4.03 1.17
CA LEU A 134 10.83 5.04 0.52
C LEU A 134 12.25 4.57 0.18
N ASN A 135 12.70 3.46 0.79
CA ASN A 135 14.00 2.85 0.50
C ASN A 135 13.93 1.88 -0.68
N SER A 136 12.77 1.76 -1.33
CA SER A 136 12.62 0.89 -2.49
C SER A 136 13.51 1.40 -3.62
N ILE A 137 14.46 0.56 -4.02
CA ILE A 137 15.39 0.82 -5.11
C ILE A 137 14.61 1.39 -6.30
N THR A 138 14.92 2.63 -6.63
CA THR A 138 14.57 3.25 -7.89
C THR A 138 15.05 2.33 -9.01
N VAL A 139 14.13 1.68 -9.71
CA VAL A 139 14.45 1.26 -11.07
C VAL A 139 14.55 2.57 -11.84
N SER A 140 15.78 3.01 -12.09
CA SER A 140 16.05 4.09 -13.03
C SER A 140 15.55 3.65 -14.41
N SER A 141 14.28 3.89 -14.70
CA SER A 141 13.81 4.00 -16.07
C SER A 141 14.43 5.30 -16.59
N ASP A 142 15.49 5.14 -17.38
CA ASP A 142 15.99 6.06 -18.42
C ASP A 142 17.52 6.20 -18.39
N LEU A 143 18.16 5.15 -18.92
CA LEU A 143 19.36 5.28 -19.75
C LEU A 143 19.00 4.79 -21.16
N LEU A 144 18.11 5.48 -21.86
CA LEU A 144 17.93 5.40 -23.32
C LEU A 144 17.45 6.74 -23.88
#